data_AF-A0A5A9X9I5-F1
#
_entry.id   AF-A0A5A9X9I5-F1
#
_cell.length_a   1.000
_cell.length_b   1.000
_cell.length_c   1.000
_cell.angle_alpha   90.00
_cell.angle_beta   90.00
_cell.angle_gamma   90.00
#
_symmetry.space_group_name_H-M   'P 1'
#
loop_
_entity.id
_entity.type
_entity.pdbx_description
1 polymer ?
#
loop_
_entity_poly.entity_id
_entity_poly.type
_entity_poly.pdbx_seq_one_letter_code
_entity_poly.pdbx_strand_id
1 'polypeptide(L)'
;MIHPTRTNLLLLKEKARSVTGSVGILTARRLALIREILAISTPFLQSRAEVKKAYTRALTEMALASGLEGDDFVGSLPMGTARDVGVEVGERNVMGLRYREIQVQGEVRRPPDERGYDCRFTTPHLEEAIGLFEEIVAEMLEIAAFEVRMKRLGEEVVRVTRRIRVLEERVLPGLQSEIKAIAHYIGERERESFYRLKRFKEQRSG
;
A
#
# COMPACT_ATOMS: atom_id res chain seq x y z
N MET A 1 -38.28 -1.64 -4.88
CA MET A 1 -38.53 -3.09 -5.00
C MET A 1 -38.45 -3.47 -6.47
N ILE A 2 -37.67 -4.49 -6.82
CA ILE A 2 -37.53 -4.97 -8.21
C ILE A 2 -38.78 -5.76 -8.56
N HIS A 3 -39.35 -5.55 -9.76
CA HIS A 3 -40.51 -6.30 -10.19
C HIS A 3 -40.20 -7.80 -10.31
N PRO A 4 -41.06 -8.69 -9.77
CA PRO A 4 -40.81 -10.12 -9.80
C PRO A 4 -41.14 -10.71 -11.18
N THR A 5 -40.15 -10.66 -12.06
CA THR A 5 -40.22 -11.19 -13.44
C THR A 5 -39.10 -12.21 -13.64
N ARG A 6 -39.33 -13.22 -14.49
CA ARG A 6 -38.31 -14.24 -14.82
C ARG A 6 -37.00 -13.63 -15.33
N THR A 7 -37.07 -12.56 -16.11
CA THR A 7 -35.90 -11.81 -16.59
C THR A 7 -35.09 -11.22 -15.42
N ASN A 8 -35.76 -10.58 -14.45
CA ASN A 8 -35.09 -10.01 -13.27
C ASN A 8 -34.50 -11.10 -12.37
N LEU A 9 -35.15 -12.26 -12.27
CA LEU A 9 -34.59 -13.41 -11.55
C LEU A 9 -33.27 -13.89 -12.19
N LEU A 10 -33.22 -13.95 -13.52
CA LEU A 10 -32.02 -14.37 -14.25
C LEU A 10 -30.88 -13.35 -14.07
N LEU A 11 -31.18 -12.06 -14.22
CA LEU A 11 -30.22 -10.97 -13.99
C LEU A 11 -29.65 -10.99 -12.56
N LEU A 12 -30.48 -11.22 -11.54
CA LEU A 12 -30.00 -11.32 -10.15
C LEU A 12 -29.10 -12.53 -9.93
N LYS A 13 -29.41 -13.68 -10.55
CA LYS A 13 -28.55 -14.88 -10.49
C LYS A 13 -27.20 -14.65 -11.16
N GLU A 14 -27.18 -13.99 -12.33
CA GLU A 14 -25.94 -13.61 -12.99
C GLU A 14 -25.12 -12.64 -12.15
N LYS A 15 -25.78 -11.63 -11.57
CA LYS A 15 -25.12 -10.68 -10.66
C LYS A 15 -24.51 -11.37 -9.44
N ALA A 16 -25.22 -12.32 -8.82
CA ALA A 16 -24.69 -13.11 -7.71
C ALA A 16 -23.45 -13.91 -8.13
N ARG A 17 -23.45 -14.58 -9.29
CA ARG A 17 -22.27 -15.27 -9.83
C ARG A 17 -21.10 -14.33 -10.08
N SER A 18 -21.36 -13.16 -10.66
CA SER A 18 -20.35 -12.14 -10.91
C SER A 18 -19.72 -11.63 -9.60
N VAL A 19 -20.52 -11.46 -8.54
CA VAL A 19 -20.02 -11.07 -7.21
C VAL A 19 -19.11 -12.15 -6.64
N THR A 20 -19.50 -13.43 -6.70
CA THR A 20 -18.67 -14.54 -6.23
C THR A 20 -17.33 -14.59 -6.97
N GLY A 21 -17.34 -14.45 -8.30
CA GLY A 21 -16.09 -14.37 -9.08
C GLY A 21 -15.22 -13.19 -8.69
N SER A 22 -15.82 -12.02 -8.46
CA SER A 22 -15.11 -10.81 -8.04
C SER A 22 -14.44 -10.98 -6.67
N VAL A 23 -15.11 -11.66 -5.73
CA VAL A 23 -14.53 -11.97 -4.40
C VAL A 23 -13.29 -12.85 -4.55
N GLY A 24 -13.34 -13.87 -5.41
CA GLY A 24 -12.18 -14.73 -5.70
C GLY A 24 -10.98 -13.93 -6.25
N ILE A 25 -11.22 -13.07 -7.23
CA ILE A 25 -10.19 -12.20 -7.83
C ILE A 25 -9.57 -11.25 -6.78
N LEU A 26 -10.42 -10.60 -5.98
CA LEU A 26 -9.96 -9.69 -4.93
C LEU A 26 -9.14 -10.42 -3.85
N THR A 27 -9.52 -11.66 -3.52
CA THR A 27 -8.78 -12.49 -2.57
C THR A 27 -7.39 -12.84 -3.11
N ALA A 28 -7.29 -13.21 -4.38
CA ALA A 28 -6.01 -13.46 -5.04
C ALA A 28 -5.13 -12.19 -5.07
N ARG A 29 -5.71 -11.03 -5.43
CA ARG A 29 -5.01 -9.73 -5.40
C ARG A 29 -4.50 -9.39 -4.00
N ARG A 30 -5.31 -9.61 -2.95
CA ARG A 30 -4.91 -9.40 -1.56
C ARG A 30 -3.70 -10.25 -1.18
N LEU A 31 -3.70 -11.54 -1.53
CA LEU A 31 -2.59 -12.44 -1.25
C LEU A 31 -1.31 -12.00 -1.94
N ALA A 32 -1.41 -11.55 -3.20
CA ALA A 32 -0.26 -11.06 -3.96
C ALA A 32 0.32 -9.77 -3.32
N LEU A 33 -0.51 -8.82 -2.90
CA LEU A 33 -0.07 -7.62 -2.18
C LEU A 33 0.60 -7.94 -0.83
N ILE A 34 0.08 -8.93 -0.09
CA ILE A 34 0.70 -9.35 1.18
C ILE A 34 2.09 -9.96 0.93
N ARG A 35 2.25 -10.74 -0.14
CA ARG A 35 3.57 -11.30 -0.50
C ARG A 35 4.58 -10.20 -0.80
N GLU A 36 4.19 -9.16 -1.53
CA GLU A 36 5.04 -7.99 -1.78
C GLU A 36 5.46 -7.30 -0.47
N ILE A 37 4.52 -7.08 0.46
CA ILE A 37 4.82 -6.48 1.77
C ILE A 37 5.84 -7.33 2.54
N LEU A 38 5.68 -8.66 2.54
CA LEU A 38 6.62 -9.55 3.22
C LEU A 38 8.00 -9.52 2.56
N ALA A 39 8.08 -9.47 1.23
CA ALA A 39 9.33 -9.40 0.49
C ALA A 39 10.13 -8.12 0.79
N ILE A 40 9.45 -6.99 1.00
CA ILE A 40 10.11 -5.72 1.36
C ILE A 40 10.36 -5.55 2.86
N SER A 41 9.72 -6.35 3.71
CA SER A 41 9.80 -6.18 5.18
C SER A 41 11.17 -6.55 5.75
N THR A 42 11.79 -7.61 5.23
CA THR A 42 13.09 -8.10 5.67
C THR A 42 14.23 -7.11 5.36
N PRO A 43 14.42 -6.61 4.13
CA PRO A 43 15.47 -5.65 3.83
C PRO A 43 15.25 -4.33 4.58
N PHE A 44 13.99 -3.89 4.76
CA PHE A 44 13.68 -2.69 5.51
C PHE A 44 14.13 -2.76 6.98
N LEU A 45 13.88 -3.89 7.65
CA LEU A 45 14.31 -4.08 9.05
C LEU A 45 15.85 -4.14 9.18
N GLN A 46 16.53 -4.76 8.21
CA GLN A 46 17.99 -4.82 8.18
C GLN A 46 18.61 -3.43 7.98
N SER A 47 18.20 -2.72 6.93
CA SER A 47 18.67 -1.37 6.62
C SER A 47 18.43 -0.39 7.79
N ARG A 48 17.26 -0.47 8.45
CA ARG A 48 16.99 0.35 9.64
C ARG A 48 17.93 0.05 10.81
N ALA A 49 18.32 -1.21 11.00
CA ALA A 49 19.26 -1.60 12.04
C ALA A 49 20.69 -1.13 11.71
N GLU A 50 21.07 -1.13 10.44
CA GLU A 50 22.36 -0.63 9.94
C GLU A 50 22.47 0.88 10.12
N VAL A 51 21.48 1.66 9.67
CA VAL A 51 21.40 3.11 9.91
C VAL A 51 21.54 3.44 11.39
N LYS A 52 20.88 2.69 12.28
CA LYS A 52 20.99 2.92 13.73
C LYS A 52 22.42 2.73 14.26
N LYS A 53 23.14 1.73 13.74
CA LYS A 53 24.54 1.48 14.11
C LYS A 53 25.44 2.58 13.55
N ALA A 54 25.28 2.94 12.27
CA ALA A 54 26.01 4.02 11.63
C ALA A 54 25.79 5.35 12.35
N TYR A 55 24.55 5.66 12.73
CA TYR A 55 24.19 6.87 13.47
C TYR A 55 24.83 6.93 14.86
N THR A 56 24.86 5.81 15.59
CA THR A 56 25.58 5.75 16.89
C THR A 56 27.06 6.05 16.70
N ARG A 57 27.70 5.49 15.66
CA ARG A 57 29.11 5.75 15.35
C ARG A 57 29.36 7.20 14.92
N ALA A 58 28.48 7.76 14.09
CA ALA A 58 28.58 9.16 13.65
C ALA A 58 28.50 10.12 14.85
N LEU A 59 27.60 9.85 15.81
CA LEU A 59 27.50 10.63 17.03
C LEU A 59 28.76 10.53 17.92
N THR A 60 29.37 9.35 18.02
CA THR A 60 30.61 9.20 18.81
C THR A 60 31.77 9.96 18.17
N GLU A 61 31.95 9.86 16.85
CA GLU A 61 33.00 10.60 16.14
C GLU A 61 32.76 12.12 16.22
N MET A 62 31.51 12.55 16.07
CA MET A 62 31.13 13.95 16.21
C MET A 62 31.42 14.51 17.61
N ALA A 63 31.14 13.74 18.67
CA ALA A 63 31.42 14.16 20.03
C ALA A 63 32.93 14.32 20.29
N LEU A 64 33.75 13.43 19.70
CA LEU A 64 35.22 13.55 19.76
C LEU A 64 35.71 14.78 18.99
N ALA A 65 35.17 15.02 17.80
CA ALA A 65 35.49 16.19 16.98
C ALA A 65 35.14 17.50 17.70
N SER A 66 33.93 17.62 18.25
CA SER A 66 33.49 18.77 19.07
C SER A 66 34.43 19.04 20.26
N GLY A 67 34.91 17.98 20.92
CA GLY A 67 35.84 18.11 22.04
C GLY A 67 37.24 18.61 21.65
N LEU A 68 37.67 18.38 20.41
CA LEU A 68 38.99 18.77 19.91
C LEU A 68 38.97 20.14 19.22
N GLU A 69 37.98 20.41 18.39
CA GLU A 69 37.89 21.62 17.55
C GLU A 69 37.07 22.74 18.19
N GLY A 70 36.22 22.40 19.17
CA GLY A 70 35.30 23.31 19.83
C GLY A 70 33.97 23.45 19.09
N ASP A 71 32.89 23.58 19.85
CA ASP A 71 31.53 23.61 19.31
C ASP A 71 31.27 24.81 18.37
N ASP A 72 31.93 25.94 18.62
CA ASP A 72 31.80 27.14 17.79
C ASP A 72 32.34 26.93 16.37
N PHE A 73 33.46 26.20 16.25
CA PHE A 73 34.06 25.89 14.95
C PHE A 73 33.15 24.96 14.16
N VAL A 74 32.74 23.85 14.77
CA VAL A 74 31.85 22.87 14.15
C VAL A 74 30.51 23.49 13.75
N GLY A 75 29.94 24.37 14.58
CA GLY A 75 28.70 25.09 14.29
C GLY A 75 28.80 26.08 13.14
N SER A 76 30.00 26.52 12.75
CA SER A 76 30.22 27.45 11.64
C SER A 76 30.26 26.77 10.26
N LEU A 77 30.62 25.48 10.21
CA LEU A 77 30.81 24.72 8.96
C LEU A 77 29.53 24.58 8.09
N PRO A 78 28.31 24.40 8.64
CA PRO A 78 27.10 24.24 7.83
C PRO A 78 26.80 25.42 6.89
N MET A 79 27.22 26.64 7.25
CA MET A 79 26.96 27.84 6.44
C MET A 79 27.71 27.81 5.10
N GLY A 80 28.90 27.19 5.05
CA GLY A 80 29.71 27.09 3.82
C GLY A 80 29.48 25.81 3.02
N THR A 81 28.82 24.81 3.61
CA THR A 81 28.72 23.44 3.07
C THR A 81 27.32 23.05 2.62
N ALA A 82 26.34 23.95 2.77
CA ALA A 82 24.94 23.70 2.43
C ALA A 82 24.77 23.37 0.95
N ARG A 83 23.98 22.33 0.67
CA ARG A 83 23.70 21.82 -0.67
C ARG A 83 22.26 21.33 -0.73
N ASP A 84 21.64 21.51 -1.89
CA ASP A 84 20.39 20.80 -2.23
C ASP A 84 20.70 19.36 -2.62
N VAL A 85 20.08 18.42 -1.91
CA VAL A 85 20.06 17.01 -2.33
C VAL A 85 18.94 16.87 -3.36
N GLY A 86 19.32 16.65 -4.62
CA GLY A 86 18.37 16.46 -5.71
C GLY A 86 17.53 15.21 -5.45
N VAL A 87 16.23 15.39 -5.18
CA VAL A 87 15.30 14.30 -4.97
C VAL A 87 14.22 14.35 -6.05
N GLU A 88 14.13 13.28 -6.83
CA GLU A 88 13.11 13.10 -7.84
C GLU A 88 12.01 12.16 -7.35
N VAL A 89 10.77 12.46 -7.71
CA VAL A 89 9.61 11.64 -7.30
C VAL A 89 9.00 11.01 -8.54
N GLY A 90 9.25 9.72 -8.72
CA GLY A 90 8.72 8.91 -9.81
C GLY A 90 7.37 8.26 -9.45
N GLU A 91 6.52 8.00 -10.44
CA GLU A 91 5.30 7.21 -10.26
C GLU A 91 5.56 5.74 -10.62
N ARG A 92 5.16 4.82 -9.74
CA ARG A 92 5.22 3.38 -9.97
C ARG A 92 3.86 2.73 -9.80
N ASN A 93 3.71 1.56 -10.41
CA ASN A 93 2.49 0.76 -10.34
C ASN A 93 2.81 -0.67 -9.92
N VAL A 94 2.16 -1.16 -8.87
CA VAL A 94 2.18 -2.57 -8.46
C VAL A 94 0.75 -3.07 -8.38
N MET A 95 0.39 -4.03 -9.24
CA MET A 95 -0.93 -4.69 -9.23
C MET A 95 -2.12 -3.71 -9.25
N GLY A 96 -1.98 -2.62 -10.03
CA GLY A 96 -3.01 -1.58 -10.17
C GLY A 96 -3.00 -0.52 -9.07
N LEU A 97 -2.11 -0.62 -8.08
CA LEU A 97 -1.86 0.42 -7.08
C LEU A 97 -0.76 1.35 -7.61
N ARG A 98 -1.13 2.61 -7.89
CA ARG A 98 -0.16 3.66 -8.19
C ARG A 98 0.37 4.25 -6.90
N TYR A 99 1.69 4.37 -6.80
CA TYR A 99 2.36 5.03 -5.68
C TYR A 99 3.54 5.86 -6.19
N ARG A 100 3.97 6.81 -5.35
CA ARG A 100 5.14 7.62 -5.62
C ARG A 100 6.35 7.00 -4.96
N GLU A 101 7.44 6.94 -5.68
CA GLU A 101 8.74 6.49 -5.22
C GLU A 101 9.73 7.64 -5.28
N ILE A 102 10.60 7.70 -4.29
CA ILE A 102 11.66 8.69 -4.19
C ILE A 102 12.90 8.10 -4.86
N GLN A 103 13.53 8.88 -5.73
CA GLN A 103 14.82 8.58 -6.35
C GLN A 103 15.79 9.71 -6.00
N VAL A 104 16.98 9.34 -5.54
CA VAL A 104 18.03 10.31 -5.24
C VAL A 104 18.83 10.56 -6.52
N GLN A 105 19.00 11.83 -6.88
CA GLN A 105 19.83 12.22 -8.00
C GLN A 105 21.28 12.44 -7.54
N GLY A 106 22.19 11.62 -8.06
CA GLY A 106 23.62 11.71 -7.79
C GLY A 106 24.06 11.10 -6.46
N GLU A 107 25.33 11.27 -6.13
CA GLU A 107 25.91 10.79 -4.87
C GLU A 107 25.67 11.80 -3.74
N VAL A 108 25.20 11.29 -2.61
CA VAL A 108 24.97 12.08 -1.39
C VAL A 108 26.27 12.31 -0.64
N ARG A 109 27.15 11.30 -0.64
CA ARG A 109 28.50 11.40 -0.08
C ARG A 109 29.38 12.22 -1.00
N ARG A 110 30.10 13.19 -0.42
CA ARG A 110 31.05 14.04 -1.16
C ARG A 110 32.48 13.61 -0.88
N PRO A 111 33.38 13.75 -1.86
CA PRO A 111 34.80 13.73 -1.56
C PRO A 111 35.18 15.01 -0.76
N PRO A 112 36.22 14.97 0.07
CA PRO A 112 36.55 16.08 0.99
C PRO A 112 36.77 17.45 0.33
N ASP A 113 37.24 17.45 -0.92
CA ASP A 113 37.48 18.63 -1.75
C ASP A 113 36.21 19.36 -2.23
N GLU A 114 35.08 18.65 -2.32
CA GLU A 114 33.79 19.22 -2.72
C GLU A 114 32.96 19.74 -1.53
N ARG A 115 33.49 19.67 -0.30
CA ARG A 115 32.76 20.07 0.92
C ARG A 115 32.76 21.58 1.19
N GLY A 116 33.64 22.35 0.56
CA GLY A 116 33.62 23.82 0.63
C GLY A 116 34.32 24.44 1.85
N TYR A 117 35.06 23.65 2.63
CA TYR A 117 35.97 24.12 3.68
C TYR A 117 37.36 23.45 3.54
N ASP A 118 38.39 24.03 4.14
CA ASP A 118 39.75 23.50 4.06
C ASP A 118 39.95 22.34 5.05
N CYS A 119 39.99 21.12 4.51
CA CYS A 119 40.16 19.87 5.26
C CYS A 119 41.54 19.71 5.94
N ARG A 120 42.50 20.62 5.70
CA ARG A 120 43.79 20.62 6.40
C ARG A 120 43.71 21.18 7.82
N PHE A 121 42.69 21.98 8.10
CA PHE A 121 42.46 22.57 9.42
C PHE A 121 41.50 21.73 10.28
N THR A 122 40.96 20.64 9.74
CA THR A 122 40.05 19.74 10.44
C THR A 122 40.74 18.47 10.94
N THR A 123 40.14 17.84 11.93
CA THR A 123 40.60 16.56 12.49
C THR A 123 40.06 15.38 11.68
N PRO A 124 40.76 14.23 11.68
CA PRO A 124 40.25 13.02 11.05
C PRO A 124 38.87 12.59 11.58
N HIS A 125 38.60 12.83 12.86
CA HIS A 125 37.31 12.52 13.50
C HIS A 125 36.16 13.34 12.91
N LEU A 126 36.38 14.62 12.61
CA LEU A 126 35.37 15.47 11.98
C LEU A 126 35.07 14.99 10.55
N GLU A 127 36.10 14.70 9.75
CA GLU A 127 35.92 14.22 8.37
C GLU A 127 35.16 12.89 8.30
N GLU A 128 35.46 11.99 9.24
CA GLU A 128 34.77 10.71 9.38
C GLU A 128 33.32 10.91 9.82
N ALA A 129 33.06 11.76 10.81
CA ALA A 129 31.71 12.08 11.26
C ALA A 129 30.86 12.65 10.11
N ILE A 130 31.39 13.62 9.35
CA ILE A 130 30.69 14.20 8.20
C ILE A 130 30.42 13.15 7.12
N GLY A 131 31.40 12.30 6.80
CA GLY A 131 31.21 11.20 5.84
C GLY A 131 30.12 10.22 6.28
N LEU A 132 30.11 9.83 7.56
CA LEU A 132 29.08 8.96 8.10
C LEU A 132 27.69 9.61 8.05
N PHE A 133 27.56 10.91 8.36
CA PHE A 133 26.28 11.60 8.26
C PHE A 133 25.79 11.72 6.81
N GLU A 134 26.68 11.95 5.84
CA GLU A 134 26.30 11.94 4.41
C GLU A 134 25.80 10.56 3.97
N GLU A 135 26.45 9.48 4.40
CA GLU A 135 26.00 8.10 4.14
C GLU A 135 24.65 7.80 4.81
N ILE A 136 24.48 8.21 6.06
CA ILE A 136 23.21 8.04 6.79
C ILE A 136 22.08 8.76 6.08
N VAL A 137 22.30 9.99 5.57
CA VAL A 137 21.26 10.71 4.81
C VAL A 137 20.89 9.94 3.54
N ALA A 138 21.85 9.35 2.83
CA ALA A 138 21.59 8.52 1.67
C ALA A 138 20.71 7.31 2.02
N GLU A 139 21.11 6.55 3.05
CA GLU A 139 20.35 5.37 3.50
C GLU A 139 18.96 5.75 4.03
N MET A 140 18.83 6.89 4.72
CA MET A 140 17.54 7.38 5.20
C MET A 140 16.58 7.72 4.06
N LEU A 141 17.09 8.28 2.95
CA LEU A 141 16.26 8.56 1.77
C LEU A 141 15.77 7.26 1.12
N GLU A 142 16.60 6.22 1.07
CA GLU A 142 16.18 4.89 0.60
C GLU A 142 15.12 4.27 1.51
N ILE A 143 15.35 4.30 2.82
CA ILE A 143 14.37 3.81 3.83
C ILE A 143 13.04 4.56 3.69
N ALA A 144 13.08 5.87 3.48
CA ALA A 144 11.87 6.67 3.29
C ALA A 144 11.08 6.22 2.06
N ALA A 145 11.77 5.87 0.96
CA ALA A 145 11.12 5.32 -0.23
C ALA A 145 10.43 3.97 0.07
N PHE A 146 11.09 3.07 0.81
CA PHE A 146 10.52 1.80 1.23
C PHE A 146 9.33 1.97 2.18
N GLU A 147 9.41 2.91 3.12
CA GLU A 147 8.35 3.20 4.09
C GLU A 147 7.08 3.70 3.39
N VAL A 148 7.22 4.65 2.46
CA VAL A 148 6.10 5.15 1.65
C VAL A 148 5.44 4.01 0.87
N ARG A 149 6.24 3.15 0.23
CA ARG A 149 5.75 1.98 -0.50
C ARG A 149 4.99 1.03 0.43
N MET A 150 5.57 0.68 1.57
CA MET A 150 4.98 -0.24 2.56
C MET A 150 3.64 0.30 3.09
N LYS A 151 3.59 1.58 3.45
CA LYS A 151 2.38 2.24 3.92
C LYS A 151 1.26 2.20 2.87
N ARG A 152 1.58 2.49 1.60
CA ARG A 152 0.62 2.43 0.50
C ARG A 152 0.08 1.03 0.24
N LEU A 153 0.96 0.02 0.26
CA LEU A 153 0.54 -1.37 0.12
C LEU A 153 -0.37 -1.81 1.28
N GLY A 154 0.00 -1.45 2.52
CA GLY A 154 -0.81 -1.76 3.71
C GLY A 154 -2.21 -1.14 3.66
N GLU A 155 -2.31 0.14 3.28
CA GLU A 155 -3.60 0.81 3.07
C GLU A 155 -4.47 0.09 2.03
N GLU A 156 -3.86 -0.34 0.92
CA GLU A 156 -4.58 -1.06 -0.14
C GLU A 156 -5.05 -2.44 0.32
N VAL A 157 -4.23 -3.19 1.07
CA VAL A 157 -4.62 -4.48 1.65
C VAL A 157 -5.84 -4.32 2.57
N VAL A 158 -5.86 -3.28 3.42
CA VAL A 158 -7.00 -3.01 4.29
C VAL A 158 -8.24 -2.65 3.47
N ARG A 159 -8.10 -1.82 2.43
CA ARG A 159 -9.20 -1.46 1.52
C ARG A 159 -9.78 -2.69 0.82
N VAL A 160 -8.94 -3.54 0.24
CA VAL A 160 -9.36 -4.77 -0.44
C VAL A 160 -10.04 -5.72 0.54
N THR A 161 -9.50 -5.88 1.76
CA THR A 161 -10.08 -6.74 2.80
C THR A 161 -11.48 -6.27 3.21
N ARG A 162 -11.66 -4.96 3.43
CA ARG A 162 -12.99 -4.40 3.71
C ARG A 162 -13.96 -4.63 2.56
N ARG A 163 -13.50 -4.49 1.31
CA ARG A 163 -14.33 -4.70 0.12
C ARG A 163 -14.77 -6.15 -0.03
N ILE A 164 -13.86 -7.10 0.20
CA ILE A 164 -14.19 -8.54 0.24
C ILE A 164 -15.27 -8.79 1.29
N ARG A 165 -15.05 -8.31 2.53
CA ARG A 165 -16.00 -8.48 3.64
C ARG A 165 -17.40 -7.96 3.30
N VAL A 166 -17.50 -6.76 2.73
CA VAL A 166 -18.79 -6.18 2.31
C VAL A 166 -19.49 -7.06 1.27
N LEU A 167 -18.73 -7.60 0.31
CA LEU A 167 -19.28 -8.45 -0.73
C LEU A 167 -19.80 -9.79 -0.16
N GLU A 168 -19.05 -10.40 0.76
CA GLU A 168 -19.37 -11.69 1.38
C GLU A 168 -20.49 -11.60 2.43
N GLU A 169 -20.42 -10.61 3.34
CA GLU A 169 -21.30 -10.55 4.51
C GLU A 169 -22.58 -9.74 4.24
N ARG A 170 -22.58 -8.82 3.27
CA ARG A 170 -23.73 -7.92 3.02
C ARG A 170 -24.33 -8.10 1.63
N VAL A 171 -23.51 -8.02 0.58
CA VAL A 171 -24.03 -8.00 -0.80
C VAL A 171 -24.52 -9.37 -1.26
N LEU A 172 -23.70 -10.42 -1.08
CA LEU A 172 -24.06 -11.76 -1.51
C LEU A 172 -25.32 -12.30 -0.78
N PRO A 173 -25.45 -12.16 0.56
CA PRO A 173 -26.66 -12.58 1.26
C PRO A 173 -27.90 -11.76 0.86
N GLY A 174 -27.72 -10.46 0.60
CA GLY A 174 -28.78 -9.59 0.08
C GLY A 174 -29.29 -10.03 -1.29
N LEU A 175 -28.37 -10.36 -2.22
CA LEU A 175 -28.75 -10.89 -3.53
C LEU A 175 -29.44 -12.26 -3.41
N GLN A 176 -28.96 -13.14 -2.52
CA GLN A 176 -29.58 -14.44 -2.29
C GLN A 176 -31.00 -14.33 -1.72
N SER A 177 -31.25 -13.39 -0.81
CA SER A 177 -32.59 -13.17 -0.25
C SER A 177 -33.56 -12.60 -1.30
N GLU A 178 -33.12 -11.66 -2.14
CA GLU A 178 -33.91 -11.14 -3.26
C GLU A 178 -34.24 -12.24 -4.29
N ILE A 179 -33.26 -13.06 -4.66
CA ILE A 179 -33.46 -14.21 -5.55
C ILE A 179 -34.50 -15.16 -4.97
N LYS A 180 -34.40 -15.47 -3.67
CA LYS A 180 -35.34 -16.35 -2.97
C LYS A 180 -36.76 -15.76 -2.97
N ALA A 181 -36.89 -14.47 -2.67
CA ALA A 181 -38.19 -13.79 -2.65
C ALA A 181 -38.88 -13.78 -4.03
N ILE A 182 -38.15 -13.43 -5.10
CA ILE A 182 -38.70 -13.41 -6.46
C ILE A 182 -39.02 -14.83 -6.94
N ALA A 183 -38.16 -15.82 -6.63
CA ALA A 183 -38.41 -17.22 -6.98
C ALA A 183 -39.68 -17.76 -6.31
N HIS A 184 -39.89 -17.46 -5.03
CA HIS A 184 -41.12 -17.82 -4.33
C HIS A 184 -42.35 -17.15 -4.95
N TYR A 185 -42.28 -15.85 -5.24
CA TYR A 185 -43.41 -15.12 -5.84
C TYR A 185 -43.81 -15.67 -7.23
N ILE A 186 -42.83 -15.99 -8.09
CA ILE A 186 -43.09 -16.60 -9.39
C ILE A 186 -43.70 -17.99 -9.22
N GLY A 187 -43.18 -18.79 -8.29
CA GLY A 187 -43.72 -20.12 -7.99
C GLY A 187 -45.17 -20.08 -7.52
N GLU A 188 -45.55 -19.10 -6.67
CA GLU A 188 -46.95 -18.94 -6.27
C GLU A 188 -47.87 -18.55 -7.43
N ARG A 189 -47.46 -17.60 -8.29
CA ARG A 189 -48.26 -17.24 -9.47
C ARG A 189 -48.44 -18.40 -10.45
N GLU A 190 -47.42 -19.25 -10.60
CA GLU A 190 -47.51 -20.45 -11.43
C GLU A 190 -48.49 -21.47 -10.85
N ARG A 191 -48.48 -21.67 -9.51
CA ARG A 191 -49.46 -22.52 -8.82
C ARG A 191 -50.89 -22.02 -8.97
N GLU A 192 -51.13 -20.71 -8.78
CA GLU A 192 -52.45 -20.12 -8.99
C GLU A 192 -52.93 -20.30 -10.43
N SER A 193 -52.05 -20.07 -11.41
CA SER A 193 -52.38 -20.19 -12.83
C SER A 193 -52.73 -21.63 -13.20
N PHE A 194 -51.99 -22.61 -12.66
CA PHE A 194 -52.28 -24.03 -12.84
C PHE A 194 -53.65 -24.42 -12.24
N TYR A 195 -53.96 -23.94 -11.03
CA TYR A 195 -55.25 -24.19 -10.39
C TYR A 195 -56.43 -23.62 -11.21
N ARG A 196 -56.30 -22.39 -11.73
CA ARG A 196 -57.30 -21.77 -12.62
C ARG A 196 -57.53 -22.59 -13.89
N LEU A 197 -56.44 -23.05 -14.53
CA LEU A 197 -56.54 -23.88 -15.73
C LEU A 197 -57.21 -25.23 -15.45
N LYS A 198 -56.91 -25.85 -14.32
CA LYS A 198 -57.53 -27.11 -13.88
C LYS A 198 -59.04 -26.97 -13.71
N ARG A 199 -59.50 -25.95 -12.96
CA ARG A 199 -60.92 -25.61 -12.77
C ARG A 199 -61.65 -25.36 -14.09
N PHE A 200 -61.01 -24.64 -15.02
CA PHE A 200 -61.61 -24.34 -16.33
C PHE A 200 -61.78 -25.61 -17.18
N LYS A 201 -60.81 -26.54 -17.12
CA LYS A 201 -60.94 -27.84 -17.82
C LYS A 201 -62.07 -28.68 -17.23
N GLU A 202 -62.16 -28.77 -15.89
CA GLU A 202 -63.23 -29.51 -15.20
C GLU A 202 -64.63 -28.99 -15.56
N GLN A 203 -64.81 -27.67 -15.71
CA GLN A 203 -66.07 -27.06 -16.13
C GLN A 203 -66.46 -27.33 -17.60
N ARG A 204 -65.51 -27.74 -18.44
CA ARG A 204 -65.73 -27.94 -19.88
C ARG A 204 -65.87 -29.41 -20.27
N SER A 205 -65.58 -30.31 -19.32
CA SER A 205 -65.66 -31.77 -19.46
C SER A 205 -66.85 -32.40 -18.70
N GLY A 206 -67.78 -31.57 -18.20
CA GLY A 206 -69.10 -31.97 -17.72
C GLY A 206 -70.17 -31.30 -18.56
#